data_AF-A0A163EF03-F1
#
_entry.id   AF-A0A163EF03-F1
#
_cell.length_a   1.000
_cell.length_b   1.000
_cell.length_c   1.000
_cell.angle_alpha   90.00
_cell.angle_beta   90.00
_cell.angle_gamma   90.00
#
_symmetry.space_group_name_H-M   'P 1'
#
loop_
_entity.id
_entity.type
_entity.pdbx_description
1 polymer ?
#
loop_
_entity_poly.entity_id
_entity_poly.type
_entity_poly.pdbx_seq_one_letter_code
_entity_poly.pdbx_strand_id
1 'polypeptide(L)'
;MESLMGLLLGTLQLFYPLIVMSAIAFVLGLILRSWLWMLASAVLIYPDAWYISGTPAFPWAIYVPLIPVFVALWLFLLNKRDKKASWKTGP
;
A
#
# COMPACT_ATOMS: atom_id res chain seq x y z
N MET A 1 3.98 6.65 -19.43
CA MET A 1 4.12 5.74 -18.27
C MET A 1 5.07 4.58 -18.58
N GLU A 2 4.95 3.97 -19.76
CA GLU A 2 5.77 2.81 -20.17
C GLU A 2 7.28 3.06 -20.08
N SER A 3 7.78 4.22 -20.49
CA SER A 3 9.22 4.53 -20.42
C SER A 3 9.77 4.69 -18.99
N LEU A 4 8.98 5.26 -18.08
CA LEU A 4 9.36 5.40 -16.66
C LEU A 4 9.31 4.04 -15.95
N MET A 5 8.25 3.28 -16.18
CA MET A 5 8.07 1.93 -15.64
C MET A 5 9.17 0.98 -16.16
N GLY A 6 9.50 1.05 -17.45
CA GLY A 6 10.59 0.28 -18.05
C GLY A 6 11.97 0.61 -17.47
N LEU A 7 12.22 1.89 -17.11
CA LEU A 7 13.47 2.30 -16.47
C LEU A 7 13.53 1.86 -15.00
N LEU A 8 12.43 2.03 -14.25
CA LEU A 8 12.32 1.62 -12.84
C LEU A 8 12.47 0.09 -12.66
N LEU A 9 11.73 -0.69 -13.46
CA LEU A 9 11.64 -2.14 -13.30
C LEU A 9 12.71 -2.90 -14.11
N GLY A 10 13.14 -2.34 -15.25
CA GLY A 10 14.17 -2.93 -16.10
C GLY A 10 15.58 -2.49 -15.71
N THR A 11 15.91 -1.21 -15.91
CA THR A 11 17.29 -0.70 -15.69
C THR A 11 17.69 -0.68 -14.22
N LEU A 12 16.77 -0.29 -13.35
CA LEU A 12 17.03 -0.16 -11.91
C LEU A 12 16.73 -1.45 -11.12
N GLN A 13 16.18 -2.48 -11.78
CA GLN A 13 15.79 -3.77 -11.19
C GLN A 13 14.96 -3.64 -9.90
N LEU A 14 14.18 -2.57 -9.75
CA LEU A 14 13.48 -2.25 -8.51
C LEU A 14 12.29 -3.15 -8.22
N PHE A 15 11.87 -4.01 -9.15
CA PHE A 15 10.72 -4.90 -9.00
C PHE A 15 10.76 -5.70 -7.68
N TYR A 16 11.85 -6.43 -7.41
CA TYR A 16 11.99 -7.18 -6.17
C TYR A 16 12.09 -6.28 -4.92
N PRO A 17 12.96 -5.25 -4.90
CA PRO A 17 13.03 -4.31 -3.79
C PRO A 17 11.69 -3.62 -3.45
N LEU A 18 10.90 -3.20 -4.44
CA LEU A 18 9.60 -2.55 -4.27
C LEU A 18 8.59 -3.49 -3.60
N ILE A 19 8.49 -4.72 -4.09
CA ILE A 19 7.61 -5.74 -3.50
C ILE A 19 8.02 -6.02 -2.04
N VAL A 20 9.31 -6.22 -1.77
CA VAL A 20 9.81 -6.50 -0.42
C VAL A 20 9.54 -5.32 0.52
N MET A 21 9.84 -4.10 0.10
CA MET A 21 9.59 -2.91 0.90
C MET A 21 8.10 -2.66 1.12
N SER A 22 7.26 -2.93 0.12
CA SER A 22 5.80 -2.86 0.29
C SER A 22 5.30 -3.86 1.31
N ALA A 23 5.78 -5.11 1.27
CA ALA A 23 5.41 -6.14 2.24
C ALA A 23 5.84 -5.77 3.66
N ILE A 24 7.06 -5.25 3.83
CA ILE A 24 7.54 -4.75 5.13
C ILE A 24 6.68 -3.59 5.62
N ALA A 25 6.41 -2.59 4.75
CA ALA A 25 5.56 -1.46 5.09
C ALA A 25 4.14 -1.88 5.47
N PHE A 26 3.59 -2.89 4.80
CA PHE A 26 2.29 -3.47 5.10
C PHE A 26 2.26 -4.11 6.49
N VAL A 27 3.23 -4.99 6.78
CA VAL A 27 3.33 -5.66 8.08
C VAL A 27 3.55 -4.64 9.20
N LEU A 28 4.44 -3.67 9.01
CA LEU A 28 4.65 -2.58 9.97
C LEU A 28 3.37 -1.75 10.17
N GLY A 29 2.61 -1.49 9.10
CA GLY A 29 1.33 -0.80 9.18
C GLY A 29 0.28 -1.55 10.01
N LEU A 30 0.26 -2.89 9.93
CA LEU A 30 -0.61 -3.72 10.77
C LEU A 30 -0.18 -3.69 12.25
N ILE A 31 1.12 -3.90 12.52
CA ILE A 31 1.68 -3.94 13.88
C ILE A 31 1.47 -2.59 14.57
N LEU A 32 1.83 -1.50 13.89
CA LEU A 32 1.73 -0.14 14.43
C LEU A 32 0.33 0.46 14.31
N ARG A 33 -0.64 -0.28 13.73
CA ARG A 33 -2.00 0.19 13.41
C ARG A 33 -2.01 1.57 12.73
N SER A 34 -1.05 1.77 11.82
CA SER A 34 -0.83 3.05 11.16
C SER A 34 -1.35 3.05 9.74
N TRP A 35 -2.37 3.88 9.51
CA TRP A 35 -2.94 4.10 8.18
C TRP A 35 -1.94 4.72 7.19
N LEU A 36 -0.96 5.49 7.68
CA LEU A 36 0.11 6.09 6.85
C LEU A 36 1.02 5.00 6.25
N TRP A 37 1.45 4.04 7.06
CA TRP A 37 2.28 2.91 6.60
C TRP A 37 1.53 2.02 5.60
N MET A 38 0.21 1.88 5.77
CA MET A 38 -0.65 1.19 4.81
C MET A 38 -0.70 1.89 3.45
N LEU A 39 -0.88 3.21 3.44
CA LEU A 39 -0.84 3.98 2.20
C LEU A 39 0.54 3.92 1.53
N ALA A 40 1.62 3.99 2.33
CA ALA A 40 2.98 3.84 1.80
C ALA A 40 3.15 2.48 1.10
N SER A 41 2.68 1.39 1.71
CA SER A 41 2.67 0.06 1.09
C SER A 41 1.88 0.03 -0.23
N ALA A 42 0.70 0.66 -0.28
CA ALA A 42 -0.12 0.75 -1.48
C ALA A 42 0.59 1.46 -2.64
N VAL A 43 1.29 2.56 -2.34
CA VAL A 43 2.07 3.31 -3.34
C VAL A 43 3.27 2.50 -3.81
N LEU A 44 3.95 1.81 -2.90
CA LEU A 44 5.12 0.98 -3.22
C LEU A 44 4.79 -0.18 -4.15
N ILE A 45 3.64 -0.84 -3.98
CA ILE A 45 3.26 -2.01 -4.80
C ILE A 45 2.59 -1.63 -6.14
N TYR A 46 2.16 -0.37 -6.31
CA TYR A 46 1.45 0.07 -7.51
C TYR A 46 2.23 -0.13 -8.82
N PRO A 47 3.53 0.21 -8.92
CA PRO A 47 4.32 -0.04 -10.13
C PRO A 47 4.38 -1.53 -10.51
N ASP A 48 4.54 -2.40 -9.51
CA ASP A 48 4.59 -3.86 -9.72
C ASP A 48 3.24 -4.40 -10.18
N ALA A 49 2.15 -3.96 -9.52
CA ALA A 49 0.78 -4.32 -9.90
C ALA A 49 0.43 -3.90 -11.33
N TRP A 50 0.83 -2.69 -11.73
CA TRP A 50 0.65 -2.20 -13.08
C TRP A 50 1.46 -3.03 -14.10
N TYR A 51 2.72 -3.33 -13.80
CA TYR A 51 3.59 -4.13 -14.66
C TYR A 51 3.05 -5.56 -14.87
N ILE A 52 2.64 -6.23 -13.79
CA ILE A 52 2.05 -7.58 -13.83
C ILE A 52 0.72 -7.58 -14.60
N SER A 53 -0.01 -6.47 -14.59
CA SER A 53 -1.28 -6.35 -15.32
C SER A 53 -1.12 -6.13 -16.84
N GLY A 54 0.02 -5.60 -17.29
CA GLY A 54 0.24 -5.16 -18.68
C GLY A 54 0.76 -6.22 -19.67
N THR A 55 1.14 -7.40 -19.20
CA THR A 55 1.63 -8.53 -20.03
C THR A 55 1.02 -9.83 -19.50
N PRO A 56 0.70 -10.84 -20.34
CA PRO A 56 -0.60 -11.54 -20.38
C PRO A 56 -0.95 -12.51 -19.24
N ALA A 57 -0.49 -12.30 -18.01
CA ALA A 57 -0.72 -13.24 -16.93
C ALA A 57 -1.92 -12.85 -16.03
N PHE A 58 -2.08 -11.59 -15.58
CA PHE A 58 -3.06 -11.29 -14.52
C PHE A 58 -3.64 -9.85 -14.59
N PRO A 59 -4.71 -9.59 -15.38
CA PRO A 59 -5.36 -8.29 -15.46
C PRO A 59 -5.92 -7.79 -14.12
N TRP A 60 -6.29 -8.72 -13.23
CA TRP A 60 -6.79 -8.42 -11.89
C TRP A 60 -5.71 -7.89 -10.94
N ALA A 61 -4.42 -8.04 -11.27
CA ALA A 61 -3.32 -7.61 -10.41
C ALA A 61 -3.31 -6.10 -10.18
N ILE A 62 -3.90 -5.31 -11.09
CA ILE A 62 -4.05 -3.86 -10.95
C ILE A 62 -4.86 -3.46 -9.70
N TYR A 63 -5.67 -4.37 -9.16
CA TYR A 63 -6.49 -4.16 -7.96
C TYR A 63 -5.77 -4.52 -6.65
N VAL A 64 -4.59 -5.14 -6.70
CA VAL A 64 -3.80 -5.50 -5.50
C VAL A 64 -3.53 -4.30 -4.58
N PRO A 65 -3.17 -3.10 -5.09
CA PRO A 65 -2.97 -1.92 -4.25
C PRO A 65 -4.23 -1.46 -3.50
N LEU A 66 -5.43 -1.90 -3.89
CA LEU A 66 -6.66 -1.55 -3.18
C LEU A 66 -6.74 -2.20 -1.79
N ILE A 67 -6.11 -3.37 -1.60
CA ILE A 67 -6.10 -4.08 -0.32
C ILE A 67 -5.51 -3.19 0.79
N PRO A 68 -4.27 -2.68 0.69
CA PRO A 68 -3.71 -1.76 1.68
C PRO A 68 -4.49 -0.45 1.81
N VAL A 69 -5.14 0.04 0.74
CA VAL A 69 -6.01 1.23 0.81
C VAL A 69 -7.24 0.98 1.68
N PHE A 70 -7.93 -0.16 1.51
CA PHE A 70 -9.08 -0.50 2.35
C PHE A 70 -8.69 -0.70 3.81
N VAL A 71 -7.54 -1.33 4.07
CA VAL A 71 -7.00 -1.47 5.43
C VAL A 71 -6.64 -0.11 6.02
N ALA A 72 -6.03 0.79 5.23
CA ALA A 72 -5.74 2.15 5.66
C ALA A 72 -7.01 2.91 6.06
N LEU A 73 -8.07 2.84 5.24
CA LEU A 73 -9.36 3.45 5.52
C LEU A 73 -9.99 2.87 6.81
N TRP A 74 -9.95 1.56 6.98
CA TRP A 74 -10.44 0.91 8.18
C TRP A 74 -9.71 1.38 9.44
N LEU A 75 -8.37 1.38 9.43
CA LEU A 75 -7.55 1.86 10.55
C LEU A 75 -7.77 3.35 10.83
N PHE A 76 -7.92 4.17 9.78
CA PHE A 76 -8.20 5.59 9.92
C PHE A 76 -9.54 5.83 10.64
N LEU A 77 -10.59 5.09 10.26
CA LEU A 77 -11.90 5.21 10.88
C LEU A 77 -11.91 4.72 12.33
N LEU A 78 -11.16 3.65 12.65
CA LEU A 78 -10.98 3.17 14.02
C LEU A 78 -10.27 4.21 14.89
N ASN A 79 -9.13 4.73 14.46
CA ASN A 79 -8.40 5.75 15.22
C ASN A 79 -9.23 7.02 15.45
N LYS A 80 -10.09 7.39 14.50
CA LYS A 80 -11.01 8.54 14.65
C LYS A 80 -12.09 8.27 15.72
N ARG A 81 -12.58 7.04 15.83
CA ARG A 81 -13.54 6.64 16.87
C ARG A 81 -12.91 6.68 18.26
N ASP A 82 -11.69 6.17 18.40
CA ASP A 82 -10.98 6.15 19.69
C ASP A 82 -10.72 7.58 20.21
N LYS A 83 -10.29 8.50 19.34
CA LYS A 83 -10.12 9.92 19.69
C LYS A 83 -11.43 10.61 20.08
N LYS A 84 -12.55 10.23 19.46
CA LYS A 84 -13.87 10.80 19.80
C LYS A 84 -14.40 10.22 21.12
N ALA A 85 -14.10 8.96 21.43
CA ALA A 85 -14.45 8.33 22.68
C ALA A 85 -13.66 8.93 23.85
N SER A 86 -12.34 9.12 23.70
CA SER A 86 -11.51 9.73 24.74
C SER A 86 -11.91 11.18 25.04
N TRP A 87 -12.36 11.95 24.04
CA TRP A 87 -12.89 13.30 24.24
C TRP A 87 -14.20 13.33 25.03
N LYS A 88 -15.07 12.33 24.86
CA LYS A 88 -16.33 12.23 25.62
C LYS A 88 -16.13 11.83 27.09
N THR A 89 -14.95 11.33 27.45
CA THR A 89 -14.59 10.91 28.80
C THR A 89 -13.47 11.76 29.41
N GLY A 90 -13.10 12.88 28.77
CA GLY A 90 -12.18 13.89 29.31
C GLY A 90 -12.93 14.96 30.11
N PRO A 91 -12.23 15.63 31.06
CA PRO A 91 -12.72 16.07 32.37
C PRO A 91 -14.00 16.91 32.40
#